data_AF-A0A7C5IZ44-F1
#
_entry.id   AF-A0A7C5IZ44-F1
#
_cell.length_a   1.000
_cell.length_b   1.000
_cell.length_c   1.000
_cell.angle_alpha   90.00
_cell.angle_beta   90.00
_cell.angle_gamma   90.00
#
_symmetry.space_group_name_H-M   'P 1'
#
loop_
_entity.id
_entity.type
_entity.pdbx_description
1 polymer ?
#
loop_
_entity_poly.entity_id
_entity_poly.type
_entity_poly.pdbx_seq_one_letter_code
_entity_poly.pdbx_strand_id
1 'polypeptide(L)'
;EGPVTYDLVSLLRDCYVRWPRERVEEWAWGYFRLAVQSGVMREEQEERFLRWFDLMGVQRHLKASGIFARLFHRDNKPGYLADIPRTLGYVVEVGQGYPELQPLATFVEEKVLSVL
;
A
#
# COMPACT_ATOMS: atom_id res chain seq x y z
N GLU A 1 18.26 2.27 7.79
CA GLU A 1 16.93 2.74 8.25
C GLU A 1 15.94 2.60 7.11
N GLY A 2 14.66 2.33 7.42
CA GLY A 2 13.60 2.18 6.42
C GLY A 2 12.94 3.52 6.08
N PRO A 3 12.06 3.57 5.06
CA PRO A 3 11.37 4.81 4.70
C PRO A 3 10.39 5.24 5.80
N VAL A 4 10.31 6.56 6.03
CA VAL A 4 9.49 7.18 7.09
C VAL A 4 8.01 6.80 7.03
N THR A 5 7.50 6.45 5.85
CA THR A 5 6.10 6.07 5.64
C THR A 5 5.82 4.58 5.90
N TYR A 6 6.84 3.73 6.09
CA TYR A 6 6.65 2.27 6.11
C TYR A 6 5.71 1.79 7.23
N ASP A 7 5.96 2.24 8.46
CA ASP A 7 5.16 1.84 9.61
C ASP A 7 3.75 2.41 9.54
N LEU A 8 3.60 3.66 9.05
CA LEU A 8 2.30 4.28 8.83
C LEU A 8 1.47 3.51 7.79
N VAL A 9 2.07 3.13 6.66
CA VAL A 9 1.41 2.29 5.65
C VAL A 9 1.00 0.95 6.25
N SER A 10 1.84 0.36 7.08
CA SER A 10 1.53 -0.93 7.72
C SER A 10 0.31 -0.88 8.62
N LEU A 11 0.04 0.29 9.23
CA LEU A 11 -1.08 0.51 10.11
C LEU A 11 -2.35 0.92 9.34
N LEU A 12 -2.22 1.83 8.38
CA LEU A 12 -3.37 2.45 7.72
C LEU A 12 -3.83 1.74 6.44
N ARG A 13 -2.95 0.95 5.83
CA ARG A 13 -3.22 0.12 4.64
C ARG A 13 -2.86 -1.33 4.94
N ASP A 14 -3.53 -1.87 5.96
CA ASP A 14 -3.39 -3.25 6.37
C ASP A 14 -4.02 -4.18 5.32
N CYS A 15 -3.45 -5.38 5.13
CA CYS A 15 -3.98 -6.39 4.20
C CYS A 15 -5.30 -7.02 4.69
N TYR A 16 -5.65 -6.88 5.97
CA TYR A 16 -6.81 -7.49 6.62
C TYR A 16 -7.98 -6.52 6.85
N VAL A 17 -7.72 -5.21 6.87
CA VAL A 17 -8.73 -4.18 7.17
C VAL A 17 -8.68 -3.09 6.11
N ARG A 18 -9.85 -2.75 5.52
CA ARG A 18 -9.97 -1.63 4.58
C ARG A 18 -10.74 -0.49 5.25
N TRP A 19 -10.10 0.67 5.32
CA TRP A 19 -10.70 1.91 5.79
C TRP A 19 -11.18 2.77 4.61
N PRO A 20 -12.15 3.68 4.82
CA PRO A 20 -12.47 4.71 3.82
C PRO A 20 -11.24 5.54 3.48
N ARG A 21 -11.03 5.81 2.19
CA ARG A 21 -9.85 6.53 1.69
C ARG A 21 -9.64 7.88 2.37
N GLU A 22 -10.70 8.67 2.48
CA GLU A 22 -10.68 10.00 3.11
C GLU A 22 -10.12 9.94 4.55
N ARG A 23 -10.53 8.92 5.31
CA ARG A 23 -10.05 8.71 6.69
C ARG A 23 -8.59 8.30 6.74
N VAL A 24 -8.12 7.49 5.78
CA VAL A 24 -6.70 7.13 5.67
C VAL A 24 -5.85 8.36 5.37
N GLU A 25 -6.29 9.21 4.44
CA GLU A 25 -5.58 10.44 4.08
C GLU A 25 -5.57 11.43 5.25
N GLU A 26 -6.69 11.60 5.96
CA GLU A 26 -6.76 12.42 7.17
C GLU A 26 -5.74 11.99 8.23
N TRP A 27 -5.69 10.69 8.53
CA TRP A 27 -4.71 10.14 9.49
C TRP A 27 -3.27 10.24 8.99
N ALA A 28 -3.03 10.04 7.69
CA ALA A 28 -1.70 10.19 7.11
C ALA A 28 -1.20 11.64 7.26
N TRP A 29 -2.06 12.63 7.00
CA TRP A 29 -1.71 14.04 7.22
C TRP A 29 -1.55 14.37 8.71
N GLY A 30 -2.33 13.75 9.58
CA GLY A 30 -2.13 13.83 11.03
C GLY A 30 -0.73 13.37 11.45
N TYR A 31 -0.29 12.22 10.93
CA TYR A 31 1.07 11.72 11.13
C TYR A 31 2.12 12.69 10.59
N PHE A 32 1.96 13.20 9.36
CA PHE A 32 2.93 14.14 8.77
C PHE A 32 3.15 15.36 9.66
N ARG A 33 2.07 15.98 10.17
CA ARG A 33 2.16 17.12 11.08
C ARG A 33 2.95 16.79 12.35
N LEU A 34 2.69 15.62 12.96
CA LEU A 34 3.42 15.17 14.14
C LEU A 34 4.89 14.88 13.82
N ALA A 35 5.18 14.27 12.67
CA ALA A 35 6.53 13.95 12.24
C ALA A 35 7.36 15.22 11.95
N VAL A 36 6.74 16.28 11.43
CA VAL A 36 7.36 17.59 11.29
C VAL A 36 7.65 18.20 12.66
N GLN A 37 6.67 18.22 13.57
CA GLN A 37 6.84 18.73 14.92
C GLN A 37 7.94 17.99 15.71
N SER A 38 8.12 16.70 15.46
CA SER A 38 9.15 15.89 16.11
C SER A 38 10.51 15.92 15.39
N GLY A 39 10.66 16.69 14.31
CA GLY A 39 11.90 16.80 13.54
C GLY A 39 12.25 15.57 12.69
N VAL A 40 11.32 14.61 12.54
CA VAL A 40 11.49 13.42 11.68
C VAL A 40 11.30 13.77 10.21
N MET A 41 10.42 14.73 9.93
CA MET A 41 10.17 15.29 8.61
C MET A 41 10.30 16.81 8.62
N ARG A 42 10.31 17.41 7.44
CA ARG A 42 10.37 18.86 7.20
C ARG A 42 9.13 19.31 6.42
N GLU A 43 8.74 20.56 6.62
CA GLU A 43 7.57 21.16 5.94
C GLU A 43 7.72 21.09 4.41
N GLU A 44 8.93 21.26 3.87
CA GLU A 44 9.20 21.17 2.42
C GLU A 44 8.99 19.75 1.82
N GLN A 45 8.63 18.76 2.63
CA GLN A 45 8.30 17.41 2.19
C GLN A 45 6.80 17.18 2.02
N GLU A 46 5.95 18.15 2.39
CA GLU A 46 4.49 18.04 2.35
C GLU A 46 3.98 17.58 0.97
N GLU A 47 4.41 18.26 -0.10
CA GLU A 47 4.00 17.96 -1.48
C GLU A 47 4.36 16.53 -1.93
N ARG A 48 5.35 15.91 -1.28
CA ARG A 48 5.83 14.55 -1.62
C ARG A 48 5.32 13.49 -0.66
N PHE A 49 4.79 13.87 0.49
CA PHE A 49 4.49 12.95 1.57
C PHE A 49 3.44 11.91 1.16
N LEU A 50 2.28 12.34 0.63
CA LEU A 50 1.26 11.40 0.16
C LEU A 50 1.77 10.51 -0.96
N ARG A 51 2.60 11.03 -1.86
CA ARG A 51 3.22 10.22 -2.91
C ARG A 51 4.13 9.14 -2.33
N TRP A 52 4.96 9.46 -1.35
CA TRP A 52 5.79 8.45 -0.68
C TRP A 52 4.95 7.42 0.08
N PHE A 53 3.85 7.86 0.69
CA PHE A 53 2.91 6.98 1.36
C PHE A 53 2.24 6.02 0.37
N ASP A 54 1.83 6.52 -0.79
CA ASP A 54 1.21 5.74 -1.87
C ASP A 54 2.15 4.71 -2.48
N LEU A 55 3.33 5.16 -2.90
CA LEU A 55 4.33 4.28 -3.50
C LEU A 55 4.81 3.21 -2.50
N MET A 56 4.92 3.56 -1.22
CA MET A 56 5.22 2.59 -0.18
C MET A 56 4.09 1.58 0.01
N GLY A 57 2.85 2.04 -0.04
CA GLY A 57 1.67 1.19 -0.12
C GLY A 57 1.79 0.15 -1.23
N VAL A 58 2.01 0.60 -2.47
CA VAL A 58 2.15 -0.28 -3.64
C VAL A 58 3.27 -1.31 -3.42
N GLN A 59 4.45 -0.86 -3.01
CA GLN A 59 5.59 -1.75 -2.77
C GLN A 59 5.27 -2.83 -1.73
N ARG A 60 4.67 -2.43 -0.60
CA ARG A 60 4.33 -3.35 0.49
C ARG A 60 3.27 -4.37 0.09
N HIS A 61 2.23 -3.93 -0.64
CA HIS A 61 1.14 -4.80 -1.06
C HIS A 61 1.59 -5.82 -2.11
N LEU A 62 2.47 -5.43 -3.04
CA LEU A 62 3.10 -6.37 -3.96
C LEU A 62 3.93 -7.42 -3.20
N LYS A 63 4.76 -6.98 -2.24
CA LYS A 63 5.56 -7.89 -1.40
C LYS A 63 4.68 -8.85 -0.61
N ALA A 64 3.61 -8.36 0.02
CA ALA A 64 2.68 -9.17 0.80
C ALA A 64 1.98 -10.22 -0.08
N SER A 65 1.49 -9.81 -1.26
CA SER A 65 0.85 -10.72 -2.22
C SER A 65 1.79 -11.85 -2.65
N GLY A 66 3.06 -11.52 -2.93
CA GLY A 66 4.08 -12.53 -3.23
C GLY A 66 4.38 -13.47 -2.06
N ILE A 67 4.38 -12.96 -0.82
CA ILE A 67 4.52 -13.79 0.39
C ILE A 67 3.33 -14.74 0.54
N PHE A 68 2.10 -14.26 0.36
CA PHE A 68 0.89 -15.07 0.45
C PHE A 68 0.87 -16.19 -0.59
N ALA A 69 1.21 -15.87 -1.85
CA ALA A 69 1.38 -16.88 -2.90
C ALA A 69 2.44 -17.92 -2.53
N ARG A 70 3.60 -17.49 -2.02
CA ARG A 70 4.66 -18.41 -1.58
C ARG A 70 4.20 -19.31 -0.43
N LEU A 71 3.48 -18.76 0.56
CA LEU A 71 2.96 -19.51 1.70
C LEU A 71 2.00 -20.63 1.26
N PHE A 72 1.21 -20.38 0.22
CA PHE A 72 0.40 -21.42 -0.40
C PHE A 72 1.26 -22.48 -1.09
N HIS A 73 2.11 -22.08 -2.06
CA HIS A 73 2.84 -23.03 -2.90
C HIS A 73 3.89 -23.86 -2.17
N ARG A 74 4.57 -23.28 -1.18
CA ARG A 74 5.71 -23.91 -0.50
C ARG A 74 5.36 -24.45 0.88
N ASP A 75 4.56 -23.70 1.63
CA ASP A 75 4.32 -23.95 3.05
C ASP A 75 2.95 -24.59 3.32
N ASN A 76 2.15 -24.90 2.27
CA ASN A 76 0.79 -25.46 2.35
C ASN A 76 -0.15 -24.66 3.26
N LYS A 77 -0.03 -23.32 3.24
CA LYS A 77 -0.88 -22.40 4.02
C LYS A 77 -1.85 -21.63 3.10
N PRO A 78 -3.01 -22.22 2.74
CA PRO A 78 -3.95 -21.60 1.81
C PRO A 78 -4.72 -20.40 2.39
N GLY A 79 -4.72 -20.23 3.72
CA GLY A 79 -5.55 -19.23 4.40
C GLY A 79 -5.33 -17.78 3.94
N TYR A 80 -4.16 -17.45 3.38
CA TYR A 80 -3.82 -16.10 2.93
C TYR A 80 -4.21 -15.81 1.48
N LEU A 81 -4.65 -16.81 0.70
CA LEU A 81 -5.03 -16.58 -0.70
C LEU A 81 -6.21 -15.63 -0.82
N ALA A 82 -7.16 -15.70 0.11
CA ALA A 82 -8.34 -14.83 0.16
C ALA A 82 -7.99 -13.35 0.41
N ASP A 83 -6.79 -13.05 0.94
CA ASP A 83 -6.34 -11.68 1.18
C ASP A 83 -5.63 -11.06 -0.04
N ILE A 84 -5.22 -11.87 -1.02
CA ILE A 84 -4.53 -11.39 -2.23
C ILE A 84 -5.40 -10.42 -3.04
N PRO A 85 -6.69 -10.71 -3.34
CA PRO A 85 -7.51 -9.79 -4.12
C PRO A 85 -7.67 -8.42 -3.47
N ARG A 86 -7.86 -8.38 -2.14
CA ARG A 86 -7.92 -7.11 -1.39
C ARG A 86 -6.59 -6.37 -1.45
N THR A 87 -5.49 -7.08 -1.27
CA THR A 87 -4.14 -6.52 -1.25
C THR A 87 -3.77 -5.91 -2.60
N LEU A 88 -4.06 -6.61 -3.69
CA LEU A 88 -3.82 -6.15 -5.06
C LEU A 88 -4.81 -5.07 -5.50
N GLY A 89 -6.04 -5.08 -4.99
CA GLY A 89 -7.02 -4.02 -5.22
C GLY A 89 -6.51 -2.63 -4.78
N TYR A 90 -5.72 -2.56 -3.70
CA TYR A 90 -5.04 -1.32 -3.30
C TYR A 90 -4.01 -0.85 -4.33
N VAL A 91 -3.28 -1.78 -4.96
CA VAL A 91 -2.30 -1.45 -6.00
C VAL A 91 -3.00 -0.83 -7.22
N VAL A 92 -4.14 -1.40 -7.61
CA VAL A 92 -4.96 -0.88 -8.72
C VAL A 92 -5.50 0.52 -8.37
N GLU A 93 -6.10 0.69 -7.20
CA GLU A 93 -6.66 1.99 -6.76
C GLU A 93 -5.60 3.10 -6.74
N VAL A 94 -4.43 2.82 -6.17
CA VAL A 94 -3.33 3.79 -6.15
C VAL A 94 -2.82 4.03 -7.57
N GLY A 95 -2.62 2.98 -8.36
CA GLY A 95 -2.04 3.09 -9.69
C GLY A 95 -2.86 3.90 -10.68
N GLN A 96 -4.17 4.05 -10.47
CA GLN A 96 -5.01 4.97 -11.25
C GLN A 96 -4.62 6.44 -11.07
N GLY A 97 -4.08 6.81 -9.91
CA GLY A 97 -3.64 8.18 -9.59
C GLY A 97 -2.23 8.54 -10.02
N TYR A 98 -1.44 7.56 -10.50
CA TYR A 98 -0.03 7.76 -10.89
C TYR A 98 0.21 7.24 -12.31
N PRO A 99 0.43 8.11 -13.31
CA PRO A 99 0.66 7.70 -14.69
C PRO A 99 1.74 6.62 -14.85
N GLU A 100 2.82 6.71 -14.06
CA GLU A 100 3.92 5.73 -14.08
C GLU A 100 3.52 4.34 -13.55
N LEU A 101 2.42 4.24 -12.80
CA LEU A 101 1.92 2.98 -12.26
C LEU A 101 0.74 2.40 -13.06
N GLN A 102 0.18 3.15 -14.02
CA GLN A 102 -0.95 2.66 -14.82
C GLN A 102 -0.67 1.32 -15.51
N PRO A 103 0.50 1.07 -16.14
CA PRO A 103 0.77 -0.23 -16.75
C PRO A 103 0.72 -1.39 -15.73
N LEU A 104 1.17 -1.15 -14.50
CA LEU A 104 1.10 -2.13 -13.43
C LEU A 104 -0.34 -2.33 -12.97
N ALA A 105 -1.11 -1.25 -12.78
CA ALA A 105 -2.51 -1.33 -12.36
C ALA A 105 -3.34 -2.12 -13.37
N THR A 106 -3.23 -1.81 -14.66
CA THR A 106 -3.91 -2.54 -15.74
C THR A 106 -3.50 -4.00 -15.77
N PHE A 107 -2.20 -4.31 -15.64
CA PHE A 107 -1.74 -5.70 -15.60
C PHE A 107 -2.37 -6.47 -14.43
N VAL A 108 -2.34 -5.90 -13.23
CA VAL A 108 -2.90 -6.53 -12.03
C VAL A 108 -4.40 -6.74 -12.17
N GLU A 109 -5.13 -5.74 -12.65
CA GLU A 109 -6.59 -5.81 -12.84
C GLU A 109 -6.97 -6.85 -13.90
N GLU A 110 -6.37 -6.78 -15.10
CA GLU A 110 -6.79 -7.59 -16.23
C GLU A 110 -6.23 -9.02 -16.23
N LYS A 111 -5.04 -9.24 -15.65
CA LYS A 111 -4.33 -10.53 -15.76
C LYS A 111 -4.23 -11.29 -14.45
N VAL A 112 -4.33 -10.61 -13.31
CA VAL A 112 -4.17 -11.25 -11.99
C VAL A 112 -5.50 -11.34 -11.27
N LEU A 113 -6.20 -10.23 -11.08
CA LEU A 113 -7.48 -10.20 -10.36
C LEU A 113 -8.63 -10.82 -11.14
N SER A 114 -8.61 -10.79 -12.47
CA SER A 114 -9.65 -11.39 -13.31
C SER A 114 -9.76 -12.92 -13.22
N VAL A 115 -8.75 -13.57 -12.65
CA VAL A 115 -8.64 -15.04 -12.55
C VAL A 115 -8.55 -15.55 -11.10
N LEU A 116 -8.63 -14.66 -10.11
CA LEU A 116 -8.63 -14.96 -8.67
C LEU A 116 -10.04 -14.89 -8.08
#